data_AF-A0A961H4T3-F1
#
_entry.id   AF-A0A961H4T3-F1
#
_cell.length_a   1.000
_cell.length_b   1.000
_cell.length_c   1.000
_cell.angle_alpha   90.00
_cell.angle_beta   90.00
_cell.angle_gamma   90.00
#
_symmetry.space_group_name_H-M   'P 1'
#
loop_
_entity.id
_entity.type
_entity.pdbx_description
1 polymer ?
#
loop_
_entity_poly.entity_id
_entity_poly.type
_entity_poly.pdbx_seq_one_letter_code
_entity_poly.pdbx_strand_id
1 'polypeptide(L)'
;GAVLLLIEAVPQEVTRMVVESTTVPVIGIGAGTACHGQILVVHDLLGLSQHPPRFAQPAAELAAPIVEAGREWVDRVAKGEIGGKGYTMTPALAAEPAAEPGPATKQSPVGIRPGFTAESGR
;
A
#
# COMPACT_ATOMS: atom_id res chain seq x y z
N GLY A 1 -23.68 3.86 20.53
CA GLY A 1 -23.20 5.03 19.76
C GLY A 1 -21.80 4.78 19.27
N ALA A 2 -21.13 5.79 18.70
CA ALA A 2 -19.71 5.69 18.36
C ALA A 2 -18.86 5.42 19.62
N VAL A 3 -17.80 4.62 19.48
CA VAL A 3 -16.88 4.26 20.58
C VAL A 3 -15.57 5.06 20.55
N LEU A 4 -15.34 5.80 19.47
CA LEU A 4 -14.15 6.61 19.20
C LEU A 4 -14.49 7.61 18.10
N LEU A 5 -13.81 8.77 18.09
CA LEU A 5 -13.91 9.78 17.04
C LEU A 5 -12.56 9.94 16.33
N LEU A 6 -12.61 10.06 15.00
CA LEU A 6 -11.50 10.52 14.18
C LEU A 6 -11.79 11.95 13.74
N ILE A 7 -10.83 12.85 13.89
CA ILE A 7 -10.92 14.22 13.38
C ILE A 7 -9.72 14.53 12.48
N GLU A 8 -10.00 15.18 11.36
CA GLU A 8 -9.05 15.40 10.27
C GLU A 8 -9.03 16.86 9.85
N ALA A 9 -7.82 17.42 9.69
CA ALA A 9 -7.62 18.78 9.20
C ALA A 9 -8.40 19.86 9.98
N VAL A 10 -8.43 19.73 11.31
CA VAL A 10 -9.15 20.63 12.23
C VAL A 10 -8.16 21.54 12.96
N PRO A 11 -8.42 22.86 13.08
CA PRO A 11 -7.60 23.74 13.91
C PRO A 11 -7.49 23.26 15.35
N GLN A 12 -6.32 23.43 15.96
CA GLN A 12 -6.03 22.89 17.29
C GLN A 12 -7.00 23.38 18.37
N GLU A 13 -7.46 24.63 18.27
CA GLU A 13 -8.43 25.23 19.19
C GLU A 13 -9.77 24.49 19.13
N VAL A 14 -10.22 24.11 17.93
CA VAL A 14 -11.45 23.36 17.72
C VAL A 14 -11.30 21.92 18.19
N THR A 15 -10.18 21.27 17.88
CA THR A 15 -9.85 19.95 18.40
C THR A 15 -9.93 19.90 19.93
N ARG A 16 -9.37 20.91 20.60
CA ARG A 16 -9.41 20.98 22.06
C ARG A 16 -10.84 21.04 22.60
N MET A 17 -11.71 21.86 21.99
CA MET A 17 -13.13 21.92 22.38
C MET A 17 -13.85 20.59 22.16
N VAL A 18 -13.56 19.87 21.07
CA VAL A 18 -14.13 18.53 20.81
C VAL A 18 -13.68 17.56 21.90
N VAL A 19 -12.38 17.54 22.23
CA VAL A 19 -11.81 16.67 23.26
C VAL A 19 -12.42 16.95 24.64
N GLU A 20 -12.61 18.22 24.99
CA GLU A 20 -13.21 18.63 26.28
C GLU A 20 -14.73 18.35 26.35
N SER A 21 -15.42 18.18 25.22
CA SER A 21 -16.88 17.99 25.17
C SER A 21 -17.32 16.54 24.97
N THR A 22 -16.39 15.61 24.79
CA THR A 22 -16.67 14.19 24.53
C THR A 22 -16.05 13.28 25.58
N THR A 23 -16.68 12.12 25.80
CA THR A 23 -16.19 11.08 26.73
C THR A 23 -15.47 9.94 26.01
N VAL A 24 -15.57 9.87 24.67
CA VAL A 24 -14.91 8.83 23.87
C VAL A 24 -13.52 9.28 23.42
N PRO A 25 -12.57 8.36 23.17
CA PRO A 25 -11.27 8.71 22.62
C PRO A 25 -11.38 9.48 21.30
N VAL A 26 -10.43 10.37 21.07
CA VAL A 26 -10.36 11.24 19.88
C VAL A 26 -8.99 11.03 19.25
N ILE A 27 -8.97 10.60 17.99
CA ILE A 27 -7.77 10.37 17.20
C ILE A 27 -7.67 11.47 16.16
N GLY A 28 -6.50 12.10 16.06
CA GLY A 28 -6.24 13.19 15.12
C GLY A 28 -5.41 12.76 13.92
N ILE A 29 -5.66 13.40 12.78
CA ILE A 29 -4.74 13.49 11.66
C ILE A 29 -4.72 14.93 11.14
N GLY A 30 -3.59 15.61 11.29
CA GLY A 30 -3.51 17.04 10.99
C GLY A 30 -4.42 17.92 11.87
N ALA A 31 -4.75 17.46 13.08
CA ALA A 31 -5.72 18.09 13.97
C ALA A 31 -5.08 18.73 15.23
N GLY A 32 -3.76 18.96 15.20
CA GLY A 32 -3.00 19.43 16.36
C GLY A 32 -2.79 18.35 17.44
N THR A 33 -2.16 18.75 18.55
CA THR A 33 -1.67 17.83 19.59
C THR A 33 -2.68 17.53 20.70
N ALA A 34 -3.85 18.15 20.69
CA ALA A 34 -4.85 18.00 21.75
C ALA A 34 -5.63 16.66 21.70
N CYS A 35 -5.53 15.88 20.62
CA CYS A 35 -6.15 14.56 20.53
C CYS A 35 -5.52 13.55 21.50
N HIS A 36 -6.29 12.53 21.90
CA HIS A 36 -5.83 11.42 22.74
C HIS A 36 -4.85 10.48 22.01
N GLY A 37 -4.93 10.42 20.69
CA GLY A 37 -4.02 9.68 19.84
C GLY A 37 -3.90 10.33 18.47
N GLN A 38 -2.96 9.83 17.67
CA GLN A 38 -2.67 10.35 16.33
C GLN A 38 -2.61 9.20 15.34
N ILE A 39 -2.98 9.49 14.09
CA ILE A 39 -2.82 8.57 12.96
C ILE A 39 -2.19 9.30 11.78
N LEU A 40 -1.47 8.56 10.95
CA LEU A 40 -0.92 9.03 9.69
C LEU A 40 -1.00 7.90 8.67
N VAL A 41 -1.21 8.22 7.39
CA VAL A 41 -1.21 7.22 6.31
C VAL A 41 0.22 6.70 6.14
N VAL A 42 0.38 5.38 6.07
CA VAL A 42 1.71 4.74 5.95
C VAL A 42 2.50 5.25 4.74
N HIS A 43 1.83 5.54 3.63
CA HIS A 43 2.48 6.13 2.44
C HIS A 43 3.09 7.51 2.74
N ASP A 44 2.40 8.38 3.47
CA ASP A 44 2.93 9.68 3.87
C ASP A 44 4.05 9.53 4.90
N LEU A 45 3.87 8.61 5.87
CA LEU A 45 4.86 8.30 6.90
C LEU A 45 6.17 7.77 6.30
N LEU A 46 6.11 6.98 5.22
CA LEU A 46 7.26 6.34 4.60
C LEU A 46 7.79 7.08 3.36
N GLY A 47 7.30 8.30 3.09
CA GLY A 47 7.78 9.11 1.96
C GLY A 47 7.44 8.50 0.59
N LEU A 48 6.29 7.82 0.48
CA LEU A 48 5.82 7.17 -0.76
C LEU A 48 4.82 8.02 -1.54
N SER A 49 4.19 8.98 -0.88
CA SER A 49 3.23 9.90 -1.51
C SER A 49 3.95 10.97 -2.32
N GLN A 50 3.56 11.17 -3.58
CA GLN A 50 4.09 12.26 -4.41
C GLN A 50 3.65 13.65 -3.95
N HIS A 51 2.45 13.73 -3.37
CA HIS A 51 1.83 14.98 -2.90
C HIS A 51 1.26 14.77 -1.48
N PRO A 52 2.13 14.63 -0.46
CA PRO A 52 1.67 14.42 0.90
C PRO A 52 0.93 15.65 1.43
N PRO A 53 -0.03 15.48 2.36
CA PRO A 53 -0.70 16.61 3.00
C PRO A 53 0.31 17.42 3.83
N ARG A 54 0.04 18.72 4.01
CA ARG A 54 0.98 19.67 4.64
C ARG A 54 1.38 19.31 6.08
N PHE A 55 0.52 18.57 6.79
CA PHE A 55 0.79 18.13 8.17
C PHE A 55 1.62 16.84 8.23
N ALA A 56 1.79 16.13 7.12
CA ALA A 56 2.59 14.91 7.08
C ALA A 56 4.07 15.25 7.05
N GLN A 57 4.82 14.66 7.96
CA GLN A 57 6.28 14.66 7.96
C GLN A 57 6.73 13.20 7.80
N PRO A 58 7.39 12.84 6.68
CA PRO A 58 7.90 11.50 6.50
C PRO A 58 8.93 11.13 7.59
N ALA A 59 8.79 9.94 8.15
CA ALA A 59 9.78 9.33 9.05
C ALA A 59 10.87 8.57 8.28
N ALA A 60 10.63 8.27 7.00
CA ALA A 60 11.57 7.64 6.09
C ALA A 60 11.31 8.10 4.66
N GLU A 61 12.32 7.99 3.79
CA GLU A 61 12.25 8.32 2.36
C GLU A 61 12.42 7.03 1.54
N LEU A 62 11.34 6.25 1.41
CA LEU A 62 11.40 4.91 0.81
C LEU A 62 11.04 4.86 -0.68
N ALA A 63 10.57 5.96 -1.28
CA ALA A 63 10.18 5.96 -2.69
C ALA A 63 11.33 5.53 -3.62
N ALA A 64 12.50 6.16 -3.51
CA ALA A 64 13.65 5.83 -4.35
C ALA A 64 14.17 4.39 -4.10
N PRO A 65 14.41 3.94 -2.85
CA PRO A 65 14.79 2.56 -2.58
C PRO A 65 13.82 1.51 -3.15
N ILE A 66 12.51 1.74 -3.07
CA ILE A 66 11.51 0.82 -3.63
C ILE A 66 11.60 0.78 -5.16
N VAL A 67 11.78 1.93 -5.81
CA VAL A 67 11.94 1.99 -7.27
C VAL A 67 13.20 1.24 -7.71
N GLU A 68 14.32 1.43 -7.03
CA GLU A 68 15.58 0.74 -7.34
C GLU A 68 15.47 -0.77 -7.12
N ALA A 69 14.83 -1.21 -6.03
CA ALA A 69 14.57 -2.64 -5.80
C ALA A 69 13.69 -3.25 -6.92
N GLY A 70 12.71 -2.49 -7.42
CA GLY A 70 11.89 -2.91 -8.55
C GLY A 70 12.70 -3.05 -9.84
N ARG A 71 13.62 -2.12 -10.12
CA ARG A 71 14.52 -2.18 -11.28
C ARG A 71 15.47 -3.38 -11.20
N GLU A 72 16.09 -3.58 -10.04
CA GLU A 72 16.95 -4.73 -9.80
C GLU A 72 16.21 -6.05 -10.00
N TRP A 73 14.96 -6.12 -9.53
CA TRP A 73 14.12 -7.29 -9.75
C TRP A 73 13.86 -7.57 -11.23
N VAL A 74 13.54 -6.54 -12.02
CA VAL A 74 13.36 -6.67 -13.48
C VAL A 74 14.63 -7.22 -14.14
N ASP A 75 15.80 -6.70 -13.79
CA ASP A 75 17.08 -7.16 -14.33
C ASP A 75 17.36 -8.63 -13.97
N ARG A 76 17.07 -9.03 -12.73
CA ARG A 76 17.24 -10.41 -12.27
C ARG A 76 16.32 -11.36 -13.02
N VAL A 77 15.06 -10.98 -13.25
CA VAL A 77 14.11 -11.77 -14.05
C VAL A 77 14.61 -11.90 -15.49
N ALA A 78 15.07 -10.82 -16.11
CA ALA A 78 15.59 -10.83 -17.47
C ALA A 78 16.82 -11.73 -17.64
N LYS A 79 17.67 -11.84 -16.61
CA LYS A 79 18.86 -12.71 -16.60
C LYS A 79 18.58 -14.14 -16.15
N GLY A 80 17.38 -14.43 -15.64
CA GLY A 80 17.07 -15.72 -15.00
C GLY A 80 17.72 -15.88 -13.61
N GLU A 81 18.19 -14.81 -13.00
CA GLU A 81 18.91 -14.75 -11.71
C GLU A 81 17.93 -14.49 -10.53
N ILE A 82 16.78 -15.15 -10.55
CA ILE A 82 15.71 -14.94 -9.55
C ILE A 82 15.98 -15.63 -8.20
N GLY A 83 16.94 -16.57 -8.16
CA GLY A 83 17.36 -17.27 -6.94
C GLY A 83 16.26 -18.08 -6.26
N GLY A 84 16.55 -18.56 -5.05
CA GLY A 84 15.61 -19.29 -4.20
C GLY A 84 15.50 -20.80 -4.49
N LYS A 85 15.23 -21.60 -3.45
CA LYS A 85 14.74 -22.96 -3.64
C LYS A 85 13.31 -22.83 -4.15
N GLY A 86 13.07 -23.20 -5.41
CA GLY A 86 11.71 -23.27 -5.95
C GLY A 86 10.82 -24.14 -5.07
N TYR A 87 9.52 -23.84 -5.05
CA TYR A 87 8.56 -24.72 -4.38
C TYR A 87 8.55 -26.07 -5.11
N THR A 88 8.82 -27.15 -4.37
CA THR A 88 8.71 -28.52 -4.90
C THR A 88 7.39 -29.10 -4.46
N MET A 89 6.55 -29.49 -5.42
CA MET A 89 5.33 -30.24 -5.11
C MET A 89 5.72 -31.57 -4.47
N THR A 90 5.17 -31.87 -3.30
CA THR A 90 5.27 -33.22 -2.74
C THR A 90 4.55 -34.20 -3.67
N PRO A 91 5.06 -35.43 -3.85
CA PRO A 91 4.45 -36.41 -4.78
C PRO A 91 2.96 -36.67 -4.53
N ALA A 92 2.48 -36.52 -3.29
CA ALA A 92 1.07 -36.64 -2.94
C ALA A 92 0.16 -35.56 -3.58
N LEU A 93 0.67 -34.34 -3.80
CA LEU A 93 -0.06 -33.25 -4.47
C LEU A 93 0.07 -33.31 -6.00
N ALA A 94 1.07 -34.01 -6.52
CA ALA A 94 1.23 -34.26 -7.96
C ALA A 94 0.42 -35.47 -8.46
N ALA A 95 -0.02 -36.33 -7.53
CA ALA A 95 -0.73 -37.58 -7.81
C ALA A 95 -2.27 -37.45 -7.75
N GLU A 96 -2.81 -36.34 -7.24
CA GLU A 96 -4.21 -36.04 -7.50
C GLU A 96 -4.34 -35.68 -8.98
N PRO A 97 -5.22 -36.36 -9.75
CA PRO A 97 -5.46 -35.96 -11.13
C PRO A 97 -5.88 -34.50 -11.08
N ALA A 98 -5.28 -33.66 -11.93
CA ALA A 98 -5.79 -32.32 -12.18
C ALA A 98 -7.31 -32.46 -12.34
N ALA A 99 -8.07 -31.89 -11.41
CA ALA A 99 -9.52 -31.91 -11.49
C ALA A 99 -9.89 -31.53 -12.92
N GLU A 100 -10.76 -32.32 -13.55
CA GLU A 100 -11.14 -32.09 -14.95
C GLU A 100 -11.37 -30.59 -15.14
N PRO A 101 -10.80 -29.98 -16.19
CA PRO A 101 -10.97 -28.55 -16.39
C PRO A 101 -12.46 -28.26 -16.35
N GLY A 102 -12.88 -27.55 -15.30
CA GLY A 102 -14.25 -27.08 -15.18
C GLY A 102 -14.65 -26.38 -16.48
N PRO A 103 -15.94 -26.39 -16.85
CA PRO A 103 -16.40 -25.89 -18.13
C PRO A 103 -15.74 -24.54 -18.41
N ALA A 104 -14.99 -24.45 -19.52
CA ALA A 104 -14.21 -23.29 -19.87
C ALA A 104 -15.09 -22.03 -19.77
N THR A 105 -14.98 -21.31 -18.67
CA THR A 105 -15.57 -19.98 -18.57
C THR A 105 -14.80 -19.18 -19.60
N LYS A 106 -15.49 -18.74 -20.66
CA LYS A 106 -14.94 -17.81 -21.64
C LYS A 106 -14.51 -16.56 -20.86
N GLN A 107 -13.26 -16.54 -20.40
CA GLN A 107 -12.64 -15.31 -19.94
C GLN A 107 -12.50 -14.48 -21.20
N SER A 108 -13.31 -13.43 -21.30
CA SER A 108 -13.10 -12.38 -22.29
C SER A 108 -11.63 -11.98 -22.22
N PRO A 109 -10.91 -11.88 -23.34
CA PRO A 109 -9.53 -11.44 -23.32
C PRO A 109 -9.49 -10.10 -22.59
N VAL A 110 -8.76 -10.07 -21.46
CA VAL A 110 -8.39 -8.81 -20.84
C VAL A 110 -7.52 -8.13 -21.89
N GLY A 111 -8.11 -7.21 -22.63
CA GLY A 111 -7.41 -6.46 -23.65
C GLY A 111 -6.22 -5.78 -23.01
N ILE A 112 -5.02 -6.21 -23.41
CA ILE A 112 -3.80 -5.45 -23.12
C ILE A 112 -4.03 -4.08 -23.75
N ARG A 113 -4.19 -3.04 -22.91
CA ARG A 113 -4.26 -1.67 -23.42
C ARG A 113 -2.94 -1.38 -24.13
N PRO A 114 -2.93 -1.08 -25.44
CA PRO A 114 -1.72 -0.65 -26.11
C PRO A 114 -1.40 0.74 -25.58
N GLY A 115 -0.29 0.89 -24.87
CA GLY A 115 0.09 2.15 -24.25
C GLY A 115 1.31 2.10 -23.33
N PHE A 116 1.79 0.90 -22.97
CA PHE A 116 3.09 0.78 -22.28
C PHE A 116 4.18 0.52 -23.31
N THR A 117 4.49 1.53 -24.12
CA THR A 117 5.77 1.59 -24.84
C THR A 117 6.81 2.14 -23.88
N ALA A 118 7.72 1.28 -23.45
CA ALA A 118 8.99 1.70 -22.90
C ALA A 118 9.82 2.31 -24.05
N GLU A 119 9.63 3.60 -24.32
CA GLU A 119 10.58 4.35 -25.13
C GLU A 119 11.60 5.03 -24.22
N SER A 120 12.79 4.44 -24.24
CA SER A 120 14.06 5.06 -23.93
C SER A 120 14.34 6.24 -24.87
N GLY A 121 14.83 7.35 -24.31
CA GLY A 121 15.73 8.27 -25.03
C GLY A 121 15.18 9.64 -25.42
N ARG A 122 15.29 10.60 -24.49
CA ARG A 122 16.12 11.81 -24.66
C ARG A 122 16.28 12.55 -23.34
#